data_AF-A0A2S6R478-F1
#
_entry.id   AF-A0A2S6R478-F1
#
_cell.length_a   1.000
_cell.length_b   1.000
_cell.length_c   1.000
_cell.angle_alpha   90.00
_cell.angle_beta   90.00
_cell.angle_gamma   90.00
#
_symmetry.space_group_name_H-M   'P 1'
#
loop_
_entity.id
_entity.type
_entity.pdbx_description
1 polymer ?
#
loop_
_entity_poly.entity_id
_entity_poly.type
_entity_poly.pdbx_seq_one_letter_code
_entity_poly.pdbx_strand_id
1 'polypeptide(L)'
;MSRNAENKPVAMVIGATSKWQSDGRNTLLAHGRALDDSGVPVGARWGVGGAIAQKFAQEGFFTVLTTRAEANAKPRWRRRSASKAARA
;
A
#
# COMPACT_ATOMS: atom_id res chain seq x y z
N MET A 1 15.67 23.46 4.29
CA MET A 1 14.86 22.47 3.55
C MET A 1 13.63 22.11 4.37
N SER A 2 12.44 22.22 3.80
CA SER A 2 11.19 21.82 4.45
C SER A 2 11.15 20.30 4.66
N ARG A 3 10.81 19.84 5.86
CA ARG A 3 10.66 18.43 6.25
C ARG A 3 9.18 18.11 6.46
N ASN A 4 8.77 16.86 6.26
CA ASN A 4 7.39 16.46 6.60
C ASN A 4 7.14 16.59 8.11
N ALA A 5 5.86 16.63 8.51
CA ALA A 5 5.45 16.86 9.90
C ALA A 5 6.05 15.87 10.91
N GLU A 6 6.36 14.64 10.48
CA GLU A 6 6.95 13.60 11.32
C GLU A 6 8.49 13.53 11.19
N ASN A 7 9.10 14.42 10.40
CA ASN A 7 10.54 14.50 10.12
C ASN A 7 11.16 13.16 9.64
N LYS A 8 10.37 12.36 8.91
CA LYS A 8 10.75 11.02 8.42
C LYS A 8 11.34 11.07 7.01
N PRO A 9 12.19 10.10 6.62
CA PRO A 9 12.54 9.92 5.22
C PRO A 9 11.28 9.60 4.39
N VAL A 10 11.19 10.15 3.18
CA VAL A 10 10.02 9.99 2.30
C VAL A 10 10.29 8.91 1.27
N ALA A 11 9.34 7.98 1.12
CA ALA A 11 9.36 6.97 0.05
C ALA A 11 8.10 7.10 -0.81
N MET A 12 8.24 7.46 -2.08
CA MET A 12 7.13 7.52 -3.03
C MET A 12 7.13 6.26 -3.89
N VAL A 13 6.00 5.55 -3.93
CA VAL A 13 5.84 4.34 -4.74
C VAL A 13 4.79 4.56 -5.81
N ILE A 14 5.25 4.59 -7.06
CA ILE A 14 4.37 4.79 -8.22
C ILE A 14 3.76 3.47 -8.65
N GLY A 15 2.43 3.46 -8.81
CA GLY A 15 1.71 2.26 -9.22
C GLY A 15 1.70 1.19 -8.12
N ALA A 16 1.63 1.61 -6.86
CA ALA A 16 1.66 0.71 -5.70
C ALA A 16 0.54 -0.35 -5.71
N THR A 17 -0.51 -0.14 -6.50
CA THR A 17 -1.68 -1.04 -6.55
C THR A 17 -2.05 -1.45 -7.97
N SER A 18 -1.13 -1.39 -8.94
CA SER A 18 -1.47 -1.46 -10.38
C SER A 18 -1.42 -2.87 -10.98
N LYS A 19 -0.56 -3.76 -10.47
CA LYS A 19 -0.18 -4.99 -11.18
C LYS A 19 -1.04 -6.21 -10.87
N TRP A 20 -1.48 -6.39 -9.63
CA TRP A 20 -2.31 -7.53 -9.24
C TRP A 20 -3.54 -7.02 -8.49
N GLN A 21 -4.72 -7.45 -8.93
CA GLN A 21 -6.04 -7.17 -8.36
C GLN A 21 -6.95 -8.34 -8.74
N SER A 22 -7.76 -8.86 -7.81
CA SER A 22 -8.68 -9.99 -8.03
C SER A 22 -9.69 -9.75 -9.15
N ASP A 23 -10.10 -8.52 -9.34
CA ASP A 23 -11.07 -8.04 -10.32
C ASP A 23 -10.44 -7.15 -11.42
N GLY A 24 -9.11 -7.06 -11.43
CA GLY A 24 -8.38 -6.18 -12.35
C GLY A 24 -8.41 -6.66 -13.80
N ARG A 25 -8.16 -5.73 -14.74
CA ARG A 25 -8.10 -6.00 -16.19
C ARG A 25 -7.23 -7.21 -16.56
N ASN A 26 -6.06 -7.37 -15.93
CA ASN A 26 -5.16 -8.48 -16.22
C ASN A 26 -5.70 -9.82 -15.73
N THR A 27 -6.41 -9.84 -14.61
CA THR A 27 -7.05 -11.04 -14.07
C THR A 27 -8.20 -11.47 -14.95
N LEU A 28 -9.02 -10.51 -15.39
CA LEU A 28 -10.08 -10.75 -16.39
C LEU A 28 -9.51 -11.26 -17.72
N LEU A 29 -8.40 -10.68 -18.20
CA LEU A 29 -7.75 -11.10 -19.44
C LEU A 29 -7.19 -12.54 -19.34
N ALA A 30 -6.58 -12.90 -18.21
CA ALA A 30 -5.94 -14.20 -18.03
C ALA A 30 -6.93 -15.32 -17.65
N HIS A 31 -8.01 -15.00 -16.93
CA HIS A 31 -8.91 -16.00 -16.34
C HIS A 31 -10.37 -15.90 -16.81
N GLY A 32 -10.74 -14.86 -17.57
CA GLY A 32 -12.11 -14.65 -18.04
C GLY A 32 -13.11 -14.27 -16.94
N ARG A 33 -12.67 -14.15 -15.69
CA ARG A 33 -13.49 -13.82 -14.51
C ARG A 33 -12.65 -13.20 -13.40
N ALA A 34 -13.31 -12.54 -12.45
CA ALA A 34 -12.68 -12.16 -11.19
C ALA A 34 -12.32 -13.42 -10.39
N LEU A 35 -11.25 -13.34 -9.59
CA LEU A 35 -10.82 -14.42 -8.70
C LEU A 35 -11.21 -14.08 -7.26
N ASP A 36 -11.57 -15.10 -6.48
CA ASP A 36 -11.68 -14.94 -5.03
C ASP A 36 -10.28 -14.74 -4.43
N ASP A 37 -10.10 -13.65 -3.70
CA ASP A 37 -8.87 -13.33 -2.99
C ASP A 37 -9.06 -13.36 -1.47
N SER A 38 -10.20 -13.86 -0.98
CA SER A 38 -10.55 -13.89 0.45
C SER A 38 -9.45 -14.51 1.32
N GLY A 39 -8.83 -15.59 0.85
CA GLY A 39 -7.71 -16.29 1.51
C GLY A 39 -6.34 -15.63 1.36
N VAL A 40 -6.20 -14.61 0.52
CA VAL A 40 -4.94 -13.88 0.31
C VAL A 40 -4.86 -12.73 1.32
N PRO A 41 -3.78 -12.60 2.11
CA PRO A 41 -3.61 -11.45 2.98
C PRO A 41 -3.66 -10.15 2.17
N VAL A 42 -4.35 -9.12 2.68
CA VAL A 42 -4.48 -7.82 1.98
C VAL A 42 -3.12 -7.30 1.52
N GLY A 43 -2.07 -7.55 2.31
CA GLY A 43 -0.64 -7.32 2.00
C GLY A 43 -0.22 -7.76 0.60
N ALA A 44 -0.56 -8.99 0.25
CA ALA A 44 -0.14 -9.63 -0.98
C ALA A 44 -1.01 -9.25 -2.19
N ARG A 45 -2.12 -8.52 -1.99
CA ARG A 45 -3.12 -8.24 -3.03
C ARG A 45 -2.77 -7.10 -4.00
N TRP A 46 -1.50 -6.70 -4.09
CA TRP A 46 -1.09 -5.49 -4.81
C TRP A 46 0.18 -5.63 -5.64
N GLY A 47 0.72 -6.85 -5.74
CA GLY A 47 1.96 -7.14 -6.46
C GLY A 47 3.19 -6.45 -5.86
N VAL A 48 4.22 -6.22 -6.71
CA VAL A 48 5.54 -5.74 -6.28
C VAL A 48 5.49 -4.33 -5.68
N GLY A 49 4.77 -3.40 -6.32
CA GLY A 49 4.66 -2.02 -5.82
C GLY A 49 4.06 -1.95 -4.41
N GLY A 50 3.01 -2.74 -4.16
CA GLY A 50 2.39 -2.79 -2.84
C GLY A 50 3.29 -3.40 -1.78
N ALA A 51 4.05 -4.44 -2.13
CA ALA A 51 5.03 -5.06 -1.24
C ALA A 51 6.17 -4.08 -0.86
N ILE A 52 6.71 -3.34 -1.83
CA ILE A 52 7.74 -2.33 -1.59
C ILE A 52 7.20 -1.23 -0.67
N ALA A 53 6.00 -0.74 -0.93
CA ALA A 53 5.39 0.28 -0.09
C ALA A 53 5.16 -0.19 1.35
N GLN A 54 4.73 -1.44 1.53
CA GLN A 54 4.57 -2.03 2.86
C GLN A 54 5.90 -2.13 3.60
N LYS A 55 6.98 -2.53 2.91
CA LYS A 55 8.31 -2.59 3.50
C LYS A 55 8.77 -1.22 3.98
N PHE A 56 8.69 -0.18 3.15
CA PHE A 56 9.07 1.18 3.57
C PHE A 56 8.23 1.70 4.74
N ALA A 57 6.93 1.41 4.76
CA ALA A 57 6.07 1.79 5.88
C ALA A 57 6.47 1.06 7.18
N GLN A 58 6.87 -0.21 7.10
CA GLN A 58 7.38 -0.99 8.24
C GLN A 58 8.74 -0.48 8.74
N GLU A 59 9.60 -0.02 7.84
CA GLU A 59 10.90 0.59 8.16
C GLU A 59 10.78 2.05 8.67
N GLY A 60 9.57 2.58 8.82
CA GLY A 60 9.33 3.90 9.43
C GLY A 60 9.40 5.09 8.48
N PHE A 61 9.38 4.86 7.17
CA PHE A 61 9.33 5.94 6.18
C PHE A 61 7.95 6.61 6.15
N PHE A 62 7.91 7.88 5.76
CA PHE A 62 6.68 8.51 5.29
C PHE A 62 6.41 8.02 3.86
N THR A 63 5.59 6.97 3.74
CA THR A 63 5.31 6.33 2.46
C THR A 63 4.13 6.99 1.75
N VAL A 64 4.37 7.47 0.52
CA VAL A 64 3.36 8.03 -0.37
C VAL A 64 3.04 7.00 -1.46
N LEU A 65 1.76 6.64 -1.57
CA LEU A 65 1.26 5.73 -2.59
C LEU A 65 0.67 6.54 -3.74
N THR A 66 1.01 6.20 -4.98
CA THR A 66 0.27 6.70 -6.14
C THR A 66 -0.41 5.55 -6.88
N THR A 67 -1.64 5.80 -7.30
CA THR A 67 -2.46 4.83 -8.02
C THR A 67 -3.43 5.56 -8.94
N ARG A 68 -3.80 4.89 -10.04
CA ARG A 68 -4.81 5.37 -10.99
C ARG A 68 -6.25 5.25 -10.46
N ALA A 69 -6.46 4.46 -9.41
CA ALA A 69 -7.78 4.16 -8.86
C ALA A 69 -7.84 4.57 -7.39
N GLU A 70 -8.57 5.65 -7.11
CA GLU A 70 -8.65 6.24 -5.76
C GLU A 70 -9.13 5.25 -4.70
N ALA A 71 -10.06 4.35 -5.05
CA ALA A 71 -10.54 3.30 -4.16
C ALA A 71 -9.40 2.42 -3.59
N ASN A 72 -8.30 2.26 -4.33
CA ASN A 72 -7.13 1.50 -3.89
C ASN A 72 -6.20 2.29 -2.97
N ALA A 73 -6.30 3.63 -2.99
CA ALA A 73 -5.54 4.51 -2.10
C ALA A 73 -6.20 4.63 -0.71
N LYS A 74 -7.48 4.25 -0.57
CA LYS A 74 -8.17 4.26 0.73
C LYS A 74 -7.44 3.29 1.67
N PRO A 75 -6.86 3.79 2.78
CA PRO A 75 -6.01 2.97 3.63
C PRO A 75 -6.85 1.90 4.33
N ARG A 76 -6.64 0.64 3.94
CA ARG A 76 -7.02 -0.53 4.75
C ARG A 76 -5.87 -1.03 5.63
N TRP A 77 -4.68 -0.45 5.44
CA TRP A 77 -3.52 -0.66 6.30
C TRP A 77 -3.76 0.07 7.60
N ARG A 78 -4.11 -0.69 8.63
CA ARG A 78 -4.19 -0.16 9.99
C ARG A 78 -2.83 0.47 10.29
N ARG A 79 -2.80 1.78 10.50
CA ARG A 79 -1.74 2.45 11.26
C ARG A 79 -1.67 1.64 12.55
N ARG A 80 -0.60 0.83 12.77
CA ARG A 80 -0.25 0.50 14.15
C ARG A 80 0.04 1.87 14.72
N SER A 81 -0.90 2.37 15.51
CA SER A 81 -0.76 3.60 16.26
C SER A 81 0.66 3.59 16.81
N ALA A 82 1.49 4.53 16.36
CA ALA A 82 2.71 4.81 17.09
C ALA A 82 2.23 5.08 18.51
N SER A 83 2.53 4.16 19.41
CA SER A 83 2.23 4.32 20.82
C SER A 83 2.81 5.67 21.20
N LYS A 84 1.99 6.49 21.85
CA LYS A 84 2.42 7.72 22.52
C LYS A 84 3.53 7.28 23.47
N ALA A 85 4.80 7.44 23.08
CA ALA A 85 5.89 7.52 24.04
C ALA A 85 5.64 8.83 24.77
N ALA A 86 4.91 8.70 25.89
CA ALA A 86 4.64 9.76 26.82
C ALA A 86 5.98 10.39 27.21
N ARG A 87 6.10 11.68 26.95
CA ARG A 87 7.01 12.53 27.70
C ARG A 87 6.50 12.53 29.15
N ALA A 88 7.31 11.99 30.04
CA ALA A 88 7.43 12.34 31.45
C ALA A 88 8.83 11.90 31.87
#